data_AF-A0ABD2RV00-F1
#
_entry.id   AF-A0ABD2RV00-F1
#
_cell.length_a   1.000
_cell.length_b   1.000
_cell.length_c   1.000
_cell.angle_alpha   90.00
_cell.angle_beta   90.00
_cell.angle_gamma   90.00
#
_symmetry.space_group_name_H-M   'P 1'
#
loop_
_entity.id
_entity.type
_entity.pdbx_description
1 polymer ?
#
loop_
_entity_poly.entity_id
_entity_poly.type
_entity_poly.pdbx_seq_one_letter_code
_entity_poly.pdbx_strand_id
1 'polypeptide(L)'
;TAMEIEKSAESNNKSKNNRDKKMTRKEILEKKKKVQEIIRAAVSQKDPFSSFPTFRHYKKKDLSVYLDSGCGDCLSSPVKQYIQNLLKVNMEASYGTEWPVEEKVKRREMVSSEARYIFVYEISNVDANIMLKLSKKGRCNADGEGAGKILNGAT
;
A
#
# COMPACT_ATOMS: atom_id res chain seq x y z
N THR A 1 38.13 -13.91 64.82
CA THR A 1 36.69 -14.16 64.64
C THR A 1 35.92 -12.97 65.19
N ALA A 2 34.90 -12.51 64.44
CA ALA A 2 34.20 -11.20 64.47
C ALA A 2 34.97 -10.10 63.70
N MET A 3 34.52 -9.63 62.52
CA MET A 3 33.35 -8.76 62.19
C MET A 3 33.47 -7.39 62.89
N GLU A 4 33.29 -6.21 62.30
CA GLU A 4 33.06 -5.68 60.95
C GLU A 4 33.48 -4.20 61.03
N ILE A 5 33.95 -3.60 59.92
CA ILE A 5 34.34 -2.19 59.83
C ILE A 5 33.15 -1.40 59.27
N GLU A 6 32.53 -0.55 60.10
CA GLU A 6 31.80 0.63 59.62
C GLU A 6 32.78 1.82 59.54
N LYS A 7 32.80 2.52 58.40
CA LYS A 7 32.20 3.88 58.27
C LYS A 7 32.70 4.66 57.03
N SER A 8 31.71 5.25 56.35
CA SER A 8 31.73 6.42 55.44
C SER A 8 32.37 6.31 54.04
N ALA A 9 31.54 6.47 53.00
CA ALA A 9 31.37 7.78 52.33
C ALA A 9 30.38 7.68 51.14
N GLU A 10 29.45 8.63 51.11
CA GLU A 10 28.51 8.88 50.00
C GLU A 10 29.21 9.30 48.70
N SER A 11 28.66 8.87 47.57
CA SER A 11 28.44 9.66 46.35
C SER A 11 27.94 8.71 45.25
N ASN A 12 27.05 9.06 44.33
CA ASN A 12 26.17 10.20 44.19
C ASN A 12 25.08 9.75 43.21
N ASN A 13 23.83 10.10 43.50
CA ASN A 13 22.71 10.00 42.58
C ASN A 13 23.06 10.62 41.22
N LYS A 14 23.13 9.82 40.14
CA LYS A 14 23.00 10.36 38.78
C LYS A 14 21.59 10.10 38.25
N SER A 15 20.76 11.04 38.66
CA SER A 15 19.45 11.42 38.16
C SER A 15 18.94 10.73 36.88
N LYS A 16 17.78 10.11 37.06
CA LYS A 16 16.72 9.91 36.08
C LYS A 16 16.33 11.25 35.42
N ASN A 17 17.06 11.72 34.41
CA ASN A 17 16.65 12.84 33.55
C ASN A 17 16.84 12.47 32.08
N ASN A 18 16.09 11.45 31.63
CA ASN A 18 16.05 11.04 30.22
C ASN A 18 14.63 11.10 29.64
N ARG A 19 13.77 11.91 30.27
CA ARG A 19 12.47 12.30 29.74
C ARG A 19 12.66 13.70 29.21
N ASP A 20 12.52 13.86 27.89
CA ASP A 20 12.50 15.15 27.18
C ASP A 20 13.84 15.76 26.75
N LYS A 21 14.83 14.95 26.34
CA LYS A 21 15.90 15.50 25.48
C LYS A 21 15.30 15.81 24.11
N LYS A 22 14.93 17.09 23.91
CA LYS A 22 14.38 17.62 22.66
C LYS A 22 15.32 17.23 21.52
N MET A 23 14.80 16.45 20.58
CA MET A 23 15.56 15.97 19.45
C MET A 23 16.11 17.14 18.65
N THR A 24 17.40 17.07 18.30
CA THR A 24 18.02 18.10 17.47
C THR A 24 17.37 18.10 16.09
N ARG A 25 17.36 19.26 15.42
CA ARG A 25 16.81 19.39 14.06
C ARG A 25 17.41 18.36 13.09
N LYS A 26 18.71 18.05 13.25
CA LYS A 26 19.43 17.06 12.44
C LYS A 26 18.88 15.64 12.65
N GLU A 27 18.69 15.23 13.90
CA GLU A 27 18.12 13.92 14.24
C GLU A 27 16.66 13.79 13.76
N ILE A 28 15.84 14.85 13.89
CA ILE A 28 14.46 14.84 13.37
C ILE A 28 14.47 14.61 11.85
N LEU A 29 15.35 15.33 11.13
CA LEU A 29 15.45 15.20 9.68
C LEU A 29 15.92 13.80 9.26
N GLU A 30 16.90 13.24 9.96
CA GLU A 30 17.39 11.89 9.70
C GLU A 30 16.30 10.83 9.94
N LYS A 31 15.52 10.96 11.03
CA LYS A 31 14.39 10.07 11.28
C LYS A 31 13.32 10.16 10.20
N LYS A 32 12.96 11.38 9.77
CA LYS A 32 12.02 11.59 8.67
C LYS A 32 12.54 10.93 7.38
N LYS A 33 13.83 11.06 7.09
CA LYS A 33 14.46 10.44 5.91
C LYS A 33 14.35 8.90 5.97
N LYS A 34 14.69 8.28 7.10
CA LYS A 34 14.59 6.82 7.27
C LYS A 34 13.17 6.30 7.06
N VAL A 35 12.17 7.00 7.60
CA VAL A 35 10.75 6.64 7.39
C VAL A 35 10.37 6.76 5.91
N GLN A 36 10.76 7.85 5.25
CA GLN A 36 10.50 8.05 3.82
C GLN A 36 11.19 7.00 2.94
N GLU A 37 12.37 6.53 3.32
CA GLU A 37 13.06 5.43 2.63
C GLU A 37 12.31 4.11 2.75
N ILE A 38 11.78 3.78 3.94
CA ILE A 38 10.96 2.58 4.15
C ILE A 38 9.67 2.66 3.34
N ILE A 39 8.97 3.79 3.37
CA ILE A 39 7.73 4.00 2.60
C ILE A 39 8.04 3.86 1.10
N ARG A 40 9.09 4.53 0.61
CA ARG A 40 9.48 4.44 -0.80
C ARG A 40 9.80 3.01 -1.21
N ALA A 41 10.55 2.28 -0.40
CA ALA A 41 10.87 0.88 -0.68
C ALA A 41 9.61 0.00 -0.76
N ALA A 42 8.64 0.21 0.14
CA ALA A 42 7.36 -0.50 0.09
C ALA A 42 6.53 -0.13 -1.15
N VAL A 43 6.46 1.15 -1.50
CA VAL A 43 5.73 1.66 -2.68
C VAL A 43 6.33 1.17 -4.00
N SER A 44 7.65 0.97 -4.04
CA SER A 44 8.39 0.41 -5.19
C SER A 44 8.17 -1.10 -5.38
N GLN A 45 7.57 -1.81 -4.42
CA GLN A 45 7.26 -3.23 -4.62
C GLN A 45 6.16 -3.39 -5.67
N LYS A 46 6.51 -4.08 -6.77
CA LYS A 46 5.61 -4.28 -7.90
C LYS A 46 4.42 -5.17 -7.55
N ASP A 47 4.65 -6.19 -6.74
CA ASP A 47 3.62 -7.12 -6.28
C ASP A 47 3.78 -7.42 -4.79
N PRO A 48 2.92 -6.85 -3.91
CA PRO A 48 2.97 -7.09 -2.48
C PRO A 48 2.76 -8.56 -2.08
N PHE A 49 2.13 -9.37 -2.94
CA PHE A 49 1.85 -10.78 -2.66
C PHE A 49 3.01 -11.72 -3.03
N SER A 50 4.09 -11.23 -3.65
CA SER A 50 5.21 -12.07 -4.08
C SER A 50 5.86 -12.81 -2.91
N SER A 51 5.91 -12.17 -1.74
CA SER A 51 6.45 -12.76 -0.49
C SER A 51 5.47 -13.70 0.20
N PHE A 52 4.20 -13.72 -0.22
CA PHE A 52 3.09 -14.41 0.45
C PHE A 52 2.24 -15.21 -0.56
N PRO A 53 2.83 -16.13 -1.34
CA PRO A 53 2.14 -16.80 -2.44
C PRO A 53 0.94 -17.64 -1.98
N THR A 54 0.98 -18.17 -0.75
CA THR A 54 -0.11 -18.94 -0.14
C THR A 54 -1.37 -18.13 0.11
N PHE A 55 -1.24 -16.81 0.30
CA PHE A 55 -2.38 -15.91 0.55
C PHE A 55 -3.05 -15.42 -0.73
N ARG A 56 -2.51 -15.76 -1.90
CA ARG A 56 -3.13 -15.41 -3.19
C ARG A 56 -4.43 -16.17 -3.44
N HIS A 57 -4.66 -17.28 -2.76
CA HIS A 57 -5.88 -18.05 -2.89
C HIS A 57 -6.51 -18.19 -1.52
N TYR A 58 -7.80 -17.92 -1.45
CA TYR A 58 -8.59 -18.17 -0.27
C TYR A 58 -9.73 -19.10 -0.63
N LYS A 59 -9.84 -20.21 0.10
CA LYS A 59 -10.92 -21.17 -0.08
C LYS A 59 -11.53 -21.50 1.28
N LYS A 60 -12.84 -21.25 1.42
CA LYS A 60 -13.60 -21.62 2.61
C LYS A 60 -15.05 -21.93 2.23
N LYS A 61 -15.51 -23.14 2.54
CA LYS A 61 -16.82 -23.66 2.15
C LYS A 61 -17.00 -23.53 0.63
N ASP A 62 -18.02 -22.80 0.20
CA ASP A 62 -18.40 -22.58 -1.19
C ASP A 62 -17.74 -21.35 -1.82
N LEU A 63 -16.94 -20.60 -1.05
CA LEU A 63 -16.21 -19.44 -1.54
C LEU A 63 -14.77 -19.83 -1.89
N SER A 64 -14.42 -19.68 -3.16
CA SER A 64 -13.04 -19.79 -3.64
C SER A 64 -12.70 -18.50 -4.36
N VAL A 65 -11.66 -17.79 -3.91
CA VAL A 65 -11.26 -16.50 -4.47
C VAL A 65 -9.75 -16.43 -4.70
N TYR A 66 -9.37 -15.59 -5.66
CA TYR A 66 -8.00 -15.21 -5.96
C TYR A 66 -7.77 -13.74 -5.64
N LEU A 67 -6.63 -13.44 -5.03
CA LEU A 67 -6.19 -12.09 -4.70
C LEU A 67 -5.15 -11.64 -5.71
N ASP A 68 -5.38 -10.47 -6.28
CA ASP A 68 -4.44 -9.78 -7.16
C ASP A 68 -4.11 -8.38 -6.63
N SER A 69 -2.96 -7.85 -7.03
CA SER A 69 -2.52 -6.50 -6.66
C SER A 69 -2.68 -5.53 -7.83
N GLY A 70 -2.91 -4.25 -7.51
CA GLY A 70 -3.03 -3.20 -8.52
C GLY A 70 -2.64 -1.81 -8.02
N CYS A 71 -2.47 -0.89 -8.97
CA CYS A 71 -2.18 0.53 -8.76
C CYS A 71 -3.30 1.42 -9.30
N GLY A 72 -3.60 2.52 -8.62
CA GLY A 72 -4.72 3.42 -8.97
C GLY A 72 -4.55 4.13 -10.32
N ASP A 73 -3.33 4.53 -10.63
CA ASP A 73 -2.94 5.13 -11.92
C ASP A 73 -2.96 4.12 -13.07
N CYS A 74 -2.92 2.82 -12.78
CA CYS A 74 -2.93 1.72 -13.74
C CYS A 74 -4.33 1.12 -13.98
N LEU A 75 -5.39 1.65 -13.35
CA LEU A 75 -6.73 1.09 -13.48
C LEU A 75 -7.29 1.27 -14.89
N SER A 76 -7.87 0.21 -15.46
CA SER A 76 -8.61 0.29 -16.71
C SER A 76 -9.93 1.05 -16.53
N SER A 77 -10.46 1.64 -17.61
CA SER A 77 -11.73 2.39 -17.53
C SER A 77 -12.90 1.57 -16.97
N PRO A 78 -13.12 0.30 -17.37
CA PRO A 78 -14.20 -0.52 -16.81
C PRO A 78 -14.03 -0.75 -15.30
N VAL A 79 -12.79 -0.99 -14.84
CA VAL A 79 -12.51 -1.20 -13.41
C VAL A 79 -12.73 0.10 -12.62
N LYS A 80 -12.32 1.26 -13.16
CA LYS A 80 -12.60 2.57 -12.54
C LYS A 80 -14.10 2.79 -12.33
N GLN A 81 -14.91 2.53 -13.36
CA GLN A 81 -16.37 2.66 -13.28
C GLN A 81 -16.96 1.69 -12.26
N TYR A 82 -16.49 0.44 -12.25
CA TYR A 82 -16.93 -0.55 -11.27
C TYR A 82 -16.66 -0.11 -9.83
N ILE A 83 -15.43 0.34 -9.53
CA ILE A 83 -15.06 0.81 -8.18
C ILE A 83 -15.87 2.05 -7.78
N GLN A 84 -16.07 3.01 -8.70
CA GLN A 84 -16.86 4.22 -8.43
C GLN A 84 -18.31 3.88 -8.07
N ASN A 85 -18.94 3.01 -8.85
CA ASN A 85 -20.31 2.57 -8.60
C ASN A 85 -20.41 1.79 -7.28
N LEU A 86 -19.47 0.89 -7.01
CA LEU A 86 -19.42 0.13 -5.76
C LEU A 86 -19.28 1.06 -4.55
N LEU A 87 -18.39 2.06 -4.65
CA LEU A 87 -18.20 3.05 -3.58
C LEU A 87 -19.47 3.86 -3.36
N LYS A 88 -20.15 4.29 -4.43
CA LYS A 88 -21.41 5.01 -4.35
C LYS A 88 -22.48 4.22 -3.62
N VAL A 89 -22.76 2.99 -4.08
CA VAL A 89 -23.78 2.11 -3.47
C VAL A 89 -23.53 1.91 -1.97
N ASN A 90 -22.26 1.78 -1.57
CA ASN A 90 -21.91 1.50 -0.18
C ASN A 90 -21.83 2.75 0.71
N MET A 91 -21.47 3.90 0.14
CA MET A 91 -21.09 5.09 0.94
C MET A 91 -22.07 6.25 0.83
N GLU A 92 -22.86 6.35 -0.25
CA GLU A 92 -23.75 7.49 -0.49
C GLU A 92 -24.74 7.71 0.66
N ALA A 93 -25.34 6.63 1.17
CA ALA A 93 -26.26 6.71 2.30
C ALA A 93 -25.60 7.22 3.58
N SER A 94 -24.33 6.85 3.82
CA SER A 94 -23.58 7.22 5.02
C SER A 94 -23.12 8.68 5.00
N TYR A 95 -22.77 9.21 3.82
CA TYR A 95 -22.41 10.62 3.65
C TYR A 95 -23.62 11.54 3.45
N GLY A 96 -24.74 11.01 2.97
CA GLY A 96 -25.96 11.79 2.70
C GLY A 96 -25.68 12.97 1.77
N THR A 97 -26.00 14.18 2.24
CA THR A 97 -25.86 15.41 1.43
C THR A 97 -24.42 15.78 1.07
N GLU A 98 -23.42 15.25 1.80
CA GLU A 98 -22.01 15.50 1.51
C GLU A 98 -21.48 14.63 0.37
N TRP A 99 -22.22 13.58 -0.01
CA TRP A 99 -21.78 12.61 -1.02
C TRP A 99 -21.29 13.25 -2.33
N PRO A 100 -21.96 14.25 -2.95
CA PRO A 100 -21.50 14.82 -4.21
C PRO A 100 -20.13 15.53 -4.12
N VAL A 101 -19.77 16.04 -2.94
CA VAL A 101 -18.46 16.65 -2.68
C VAL A 101 -17.42 15.55 -2.45
N GLU A 102 -17.73 14.60 -1.57
CA GLU A 102 -16.85 13.48 -1.23
C GLU A 102 -16.58 12.57 -2.43
N GLU A 103 -17.58 12.30 -3.27
CA GLU A 103 -17.42 11.50 -4.49
C GLU A 103 -16.39 12.12 -5.44
N LYS A 104 -16.29 13.45 -5.52
CA LYS A 104 -15.26 14.13 -6.31
C LYS A 104 -13.87 13.92 -5.72
N VAL A 105 -13.74 13.96 -4.39
CA VAL A 105 -12.48 13.71 -3.68
C VAL A 105 -12.08 12.25 -3.87
N LYS A 106 -12.98 11.30 -3.60
CA LYS A 106 -12.76 9.86 -3.74
C LYS A 106 -12.37 9.46 -5.15
N ARG A 107 -12.96 10.08 -6.19
CA ARG A 107 -12.56 9.84 -7.58
C ARG A 107 -11.11 10.22 -7.87
N ARG A 108 -10.59 11.29 -7.25
CA ARG A 108 -9.18 11.71 -7.39
C ARG A 108 -8.27 10.80 -6.60
N GLU A 109 -8.64 10.46 -5.37
CA GLU A 109 -7.90 9.53 -4.51
C GLU A 109 -7.77 8.14 -5.17
N MET A 110 -8.85 7.64 -5.78
CA MET A 110 -8.92 6.34 -6.43
C MET A 110 -7.87 6.15 -7.54
N VAL A 111 -7.56 7.21 -8.29
CA VAL A 111 -6.63 7.15 -9.43
C VAL A 111 -5.24 7.70 -9.12
N SER A 112 -4.97 8.00 -7.84
CA SER A 112 -3.65 8.46 -7.40
C SER A 112 -2.58 7.41 -7.68
N SER A 113 -1.38 7.84 -8.06
CA SER A 113 -0.20 6.97 -8.19
C SER A 113 0.23 6.34 -6.87
N GLU A 114 -0.26 6.85 -5.73
CA GLU A 114 -0.05 6.27 -4.41
C GLU A 114 -1.13 5.24 -4.03
N ALA A 115 -2.27 5.22 -4.73
CA ALA A 115 -3.34 4.28 -4.45
C ALA A 115 -2.91 2.85 -4.82
N ARG A 116 -3.16 1.92 -3.90
CA ARG A 116 -2.86 0.49 -4.04
C ARG A 116 -4.13 -0.31 -3.80
N TYR A 117 -4.38 -1.28 -4.68
CA TYR A 117 -5.58 -2.10 -4.67
C TYR A 117 -5.24 -3.55 -4.39
N ILE A 118 -6.14 -4.20 -3.65
CA ILE A 118 -6.25 -5.65 -3.58
C ILE A 118 -7.56 -6.00 -4.27
N PHE A 119 -7.46 -6.67 -5.41
CA PHE A 119 -8.62 -7.20 -6.12
C PHE A 119 -8.90 -8.62 -5.64
N VAL A 120 -10.17 -8.91 -5.43
CA VAL A 120 -10.63 -10.24 -5.05
C VAL A 120 -11.54 -10.74 -6.16
N TYR A 121 -11.13 -11.82 -6.81
CA TYR A 121 -11.86 -12.45 -7.90
C TYR A 121 -12.41 -13.78 -7.43
N GLU A 122 -13.70 -13.99 -7.61
CA GLU A 122 -14.30 -15.30 -7.38
C GLU A 122 -13.87 -16.29 -8.46
N ILE A 123 -13.40 -17.45 -8.03
CA ILE A 123 -12.98 -18.55 -8.89
C ILE A 123 -14.19 -19.46 -9.06
N SER A 124 -14.96 -19.24 -10.11
CA SER A 124 -15.94 -20.24 -10.56
C SER A 124 -15.19 -21.42 -11.18
N ASN A 125 -15.75 -22.64 -11.09
CA ASN A 125 -15.11 -23.88 -11.58
C ASN A 125 -14.81 -23.86 -13.11
N VAL A 126 -15.27 -22.84 -13.84
CA VAL A 126 -15.14 -22.66 -15.29
C VAL A 126 -14.02 -21.67 -15.68
N ASP A 127 -13.54 -20.82 -14.75
CA ASP A 127 -12.81 -19.58 -15.06
C ASP A 127 -11.27 -19.60 -14.92
N ALA A 128 -10.66 -20.72 -14.56
CA ALA A 128 -9.21 -20.81 -14.36
C ALA A 128 -8.39 -20.35 -15.59
N ASN A 129 -8.93 -20.55 -16.80
CA ASN A 129 -8.31 -20.14 -18.07
C ASN A 129 -8.51 -18.65 -18.40
N ILE A 130 -9.58 -18.01 -17.89
CA ILE A 130 -9.84 -16.57 -18.05
C ILE A 130 -8.95 -15.77 -17.09
N MET A 131 -8.75 -16.27 -15.87
CA MET A 131 -7.86 -15.67 -14.87
C MET A 131 -6.39 -15.61 -15.34
N LEU A 132 -5.92 -16.63 -16.05
CA LEU A 132 -4.58 -16.64 -16.67
C LEU A 132 -4.43 -15.54 -17.75
N LYS A 133 -5.52 -15.15 -18.42
CA LYS A 133 -5.53 -14.10 -19.45
C LYS A 133 -5.57 -12.70 -18.85
N LEU A 134 -6.31 -12.50 -17.75
CA LEU A 134 -6.40 -11.20 -17.06
C LEU A 134 -5.09 -10.86 -16.32
N SER A 135 -4.48 -11.84 -15.65
CA SER A 135 -3.18 -11.67 -14.97
C SER A 135 -2.03 -11.31 -15.93
N LYS A 136 -2.11 -11.72 -17.21
CA LYS A 136 -1.06 -11.44 -18.22
C LYS A 136 -1.19 -10.09 -18.92
N LYS A 137 -2.36 -9.42 -18.88
CA LYS A 137 -2.67 -8.27 -19.77
C LYS A 137 -2.45 -6.88 -19.14
N GLY A 138 -2.02 -6.77 -17.89
CA GLY A 138 -1.99 -5.48 -17.18
C GLY A 138 -0.69 -5.14 -16.45
N ARG A 139 0.47 -5.61 -16.90
CA ARG A 139 1.72 -5.07 -16.36
C ARG A 139 1.90 -3.66 -16.90
N CYS A 140 1.82 -2.66 -16.02
CA CYS A 140 2.34 -1.32 -16.29
C CYS A 140 3.80 -1.48 -16.74
N ASN A 141 4.05 -1.26 -18.03
CA ASN A 141 5.38 -1.05 -18.56
C ASN A 141 5.78 0.36 -18.12
N ALA A 142 6.28 0.48 -16.89
CA ALA A 142 7.05 1.63 -16.46
C ALA A 142 8.53 1.39 -16.79
N ASP A 143 8.82 0.99 -18.03
CA ASP A 143 10.16 1.00 -18.59
C ASP A 143 10.12 2.02 -19.72
N GLY A 144 10.50 3.25 -19.39
CA GLY A 144 10.82 4.24 -20.40
C GLY A 144 12.12 3.84 -21.09
N GLU A 145 12.03 3.31 -22.30
CA GLU A 145 13.00 3.51 -23.39
C GLU A 145 12.52 2.76 -24.64
N GLY A 146 12.49 3.45 -25.79
CA GLY A 146 12.18 2.84 -27.07
C GLY A 146 11.24 3.68 -27.92
N ALA A 147 11.75 4.78 -28.45
CA ALA A 147 11.11 5.50 -29.56
C ALA A 147 11.02 4.57 -30.79
N GLY A 148 9.88 3.91 -30.97
CA GLY A 148 9.51 3.25 -32.21
C GLY A 148 8.83 4.24 -33.15
N LYS A 149 9.61 4.95 -33.97
CA LYS A 149 9.13 5.51 -35.23
C LYS A 149 8.83 4.36 -36.21
N ILE A 150 8.05 4.68 -37.26
CA ILE A 150 7.83 3.99 -38.56
C ILE A 150 6.38 3.47 -38.69
N LEU A 151 5.60 3.76 -39.73
CA LEU A 151 5.68 4.67 -40.89
C LEU A 151 4.22 4.85 -41.37
N ASN A 152 3.81 6.04 -41.80
CA ASN A 152 2.57 6.21 -42.57
C ASN A 152 2.83 5.75 -44.01
N GLY A 153 2.16 4.68 -44.44
CA GLY A 153 2.10 4.28 -45.84
C GLY A 153 0.90 4.96 -46.51
N ALA A 154 1.18 6.01 -47.28
CA ALA A 154 0.29 6.54 -48.29
C ALA A 154 0.98 6.37 -49.65
N THR A 155 0.52 5.43 -50.46
CA THR A 155 0.20 5.62 -51.88
C THR A 155 -0.67 4.46 -52.34
#